data_AF-A0A7V9ZSV2-F1
#
_entry.id   AF-A0A7V9ZSV2-F1
#
_cell.length_a   1.000
_cell.length_b   1.000
_cell.length_c   1.000
_cell.angle_alpha   90.00
_cell.angle_beta   90.00
_cell.angle_gamma   90.00
#
_symmetry.space_group_name_H-M   'P 1'
#
loop_
_entity.id
_entity.type
_entity.pdbx_description
1 polymer ?
#
loop_
_entity_poly.entity_id
_entity_poly.type
_entity_poly.pdbx_seq_one_letter_code
_entity_poly.pdbx_strand_id
1 'polypeptide(L)'
;EIVETILFPIYVAALTTYFGKSIYLYFKDGFLNVGKDIVVATSAVCWYVGIVALNSDYAFTVTNVIIHGAPYFALIYFYAKSRRETAGKFYQRLSSNWIIFLATLWALAYVEELIWHRGVWHERSWLFGANLELEDWKTYLVPLLAVPQLTHYILDGFIWRRKNNANFRLIQ
;
A
#
# COMPACT_ATOMS: atom_id res chain seq x y z
N GLU A 1 -0.08 -29.72 5.55
CA GLU A 1 -0.10 -30.77 4.50
C GLU A 1 -1.36 -30.76 3.65
N ILE A 2 -2.53 -31.24 4.09
CA ILE A 2 -3.74 -31.34 3.22
C ILE A 2 -4.13 -29.99 2.57
N VAL A 3 -4.12 -28.91 3.35
CA VAL A 3 -4.45 -27.56 2.87
C VAL A 3 -3.49 -27.10 1.78
N GLU A 4 -2.20 -27.35 1.94
CA GLU A 4 -1.15 -26.96 1.00
C GLU A 4 -1.25 -27.76 -0.30
N THR A 5 -1.47 -29.08 -0.19
CA THR A 5 -1.65 -29.98 -1.34
C THR A 5 -2.84 -29.60 -2.22
N ILE A 6 -3.88 -28.99 -1.64
CA ILE A 6 -5.08 -28.55 -2.37
C ILE A 6 -4.93 -27.10 -2.86
N LEU A 7 -4.45 -26.18 -2.01
CA LEU A 7 -4.39 -24.76 -2.35
C LEU A 7 -3.29 -24.44 -3.36
N PHE A 8 -2.16 -25.16 -3.35
CA PHE A 8 -1.08 -24.88 -4.29
C PHE A 8 -1.47 -25.15 -5.75
N PRO A 9 -2.08 -26.29 -6.12
CA PRO A 9 -2.59 -26.50 -7.48
C PRO A 9 -3.65 -25.48 -7.88
N ILE A 10 -4.55 -25.09 -6.97
CA ILE A 10 -5.57 -24.07 -7.23
C ILE A 10 -4.92 -22.71 -7.53
N TYR A 11 -3.91 -22.32 -6.75
CA TYR A 11 -3.13 -21.11 -6.96
C TYR A 11 -2.44 -21.11 -8.33
N VAL A 12 -1.74 -22.19 -8.67
CA VAL A 12 -1.08 -22.34 -9.97
C VAL A 12 -2.11 -22.29 -11.09
N ALA A 13 -3.21 -23.03 -10.99
CA ALA A 13 -4.26 -23.05 -12.01
C ALA A 13 -4.89 -21.66 -12.20
N ALA A 14 -5.13 -20.91 -11.12
CA ALA A 14 -5.68 -19.56 -11.18
C ALA A 14 -4.70 -18.59 -11.88
N LEU A 15 -3.41 -18.64 -11.54
CA LEU A 15 -2.38 -17.81 -12.18
C LEU A 15 -2.18 -18.16 -13.65
N THR A 16 -2.08 -19.45 -13.97
CA THR A 16 -1.95 -19.90 -15.36
C THR A 16 -3.17 -19.49 -16.19
N THR A 17 -4.38 -19.60 -15.63
CA THR A 17 -5.61 -19.15 -16.31
C THR A 17 -5.61 -17.64 -16.50
N TYR A 18 -5.18 -16.87 -15.49
CA TYR A 18 -5.08 -15.41 -15.57
C TYR A 18 -4.10 -14.96 -16.66
N PHE A 19 -2.86 -15.46 -16.61
CA PHE A 19 -1.83 -15.09 -17.58
C PHE A 19 -2.15 -15.61 -18.97
N GLY A 20 -2.68 -16.84 -19.09
CA GLY A 20 -3.15 -17.38 -20.37
C GLY A 20 -4.26 -16.52 -20.99
N LYS A 21 -5.21 -16.04 -20.17
CA LYS A 21 -6.23 -15.07 -20.62
C LYS A 21 -5.60 -13.74 -21.04
N SER A 22 -4.65 -13.20 -20.28
CA SER A 22 -4.02 -11.91 -20.63
C SER A 22 -3.25 -12.00 -21.94
N ILE A 23 -2.50 -13.09 -22.14
CA ILE A 23 -1.77 -13.38 -23.39
C ILE A 23 -2.75 -13.57 -24.56
N TYR A 24 -3.85 -14.32 -24.37
CA TYR A 24 -4.87 -14.49 -25.41
C TYR A 24 -5.50 -13.15 -25.83
N LEU A 25 -5.85 -12.30 -24.87
CA LEU A 25 -6.41 -10.97 -25.14
C LEU A 25 -5.41 -10.05 -25.83
N TYR A 26 -4.12 -10.15 -25.49
CA TYR A 26 -3.07 -9.42 -26.20
C TYR A 26 -3.00 -9.79 -27.68
N PHE A 27 -3.00 -11.09 -28.00
CA PHE A 27 -2.93 -11.55 -29.39
C PHE A 27 -4.23 -11.30 -30.18
N LYS A 28 -5.39 -11.30 -29.52
CA LYS A 28 -6.68 -11.11 -30.17
C LYS A 28 -7.05 -9.63 -30.38
N ASP A 29 -6.88 -8.83 -29.34
CA ASP A 29 -7.43 -7.47 -29.27
C ASP A 29 -6.33 -6.39 -29.23
N GLY A 30 -5.04 -6.78 -29.16
CA GLY A 30 -3.91 -5.86 -29.08
C GLY A 30 -3.84 -5.04 -27.78
N PHE A 31 -4.72 -5.30 -26.82
CA PHE A 31 -4.89 -4.51 -25.62
C PHE A 31 -4.27 -5.20 -24.40
N LEU A 32 -3.18 -4.64 -23.87
CA LEU A 32 -2.57 -5.05 -22.60
C LEU A 32 -2.87 -4.03 -21.51
N ASN A 33 -3.39 -4.50 -20.38
CA ASN A 33 -3.45 -3.68 -19.18
C ASN A 33 -2.14 -3.86 -18.39
N VAL A 34 -1.06 -3.30 -18.94
CA VAL A 34 0.32 -3.47 -18.44
C VAL A 34 0.44 -3.15 -16.95
N GLY A 35 -0.24 -2.11 -16.47
CA GLY A 35 -0.23 -1.76 -15.04
C GLY A 35 -0.82 -2.87 -14.16
N LYS A 36 -1.95 -3.45 -14.57
CA LYS A 36 -2.57 -4.56 -13.85
C LYS A 36 -1.69 -5.81 -13.86
N ASP A 37 -1.11 -6.13 -15.00
CA ASP A 37 -0.29 -7.33 -15.14
C ASP A 37 1.03 -7.22 -14.36
N ILE A 38 1.64 -6.03 -14.31
CA ILE A 38 2.79 -5.75 -13.43
C ILE A 38 2.40 -5.97 -11.97
N VAL A 39 1.27 -5.44 -11.51
CA VAL A 39 0.82 -5.62 -10.11
C VAL A 39 0.59 -7.10 -9.80
N VAL A 40 -0.11 -7.84 -10.67
CA VAL A 40 -0.37 -9.28 -10.46
C VAL A 40 0.93 -10.08 -10.47
N ALA A 41 1.82 -9.83 -11.42
CA ALA A 41 3.10 -10.54 -11.51
C ALA A 41 3.99 -10.25 -10.31
N THR A 42 4.13 -8.99 -9.92
CA THR A 42 4.96 -8.60 -8.76
C THR A 42 4.38 -9.16 -7.46
N SER A 43 3.06 -9.16 -7.27
CA SER A 43 2.43 -9.82 -6.12
C SER A 43 2.66 -11.34 -6.09
N ALA A 44 2.59 -12.01 -7.24
CA ALA A 44 2.87 -13.45 -7.33
C ALA A 44 4.34 -13.77 -7.01
N VAL A 45 5.28 -13.00 -7.56
CA VAL A 45 6.72 -13.14 -7.28
C VAL A 45 7.00 -12.85 -5.81
N CYS A 46 6.40 -11.81 -5.25
CA CYS A 46 6.55 -11.44 -3.84
C CYS A 46 6.11 -12.56 -2.90
N TRP A 47 4.93 -13.15 -3.16
CA TRP A 47 4.44 -14.28 -2.39
C TRP A 47 5.37 -15.48 -2.50
N TYR A 48 5.74 -15.87 -3.73
CA TYR A 48 6.57 -17.05 -3.95
C TYR A 48 7.96 -16.88 -3.32
N VAL A 49 8.62 -15.74 -3.56
CA VAL A 49 9.96 -15.51 -3.02
C VAL A 49 9.92 -15.36 -1.49
N GLY A 50 9.00 -14.54 -0.95
CA GLY A 50 8.96 -14.27 0.48
C GLY A 50 8.49 -15.46 1.32
N ILE A 51 7.34 -16.02 0.99
CA ILE A 51 6.70 -17.09 1.78
C ILE A 51 7.21 -18.47 1.37
N VAL A 52 7.28 -18.79 0.08
CA VAL A 52 7.59 -20.15 -0.35
C VAL A 52 9.09 -20.42 -0.36
N ALA A 53 9.88 -19.56 -1.02
CA ALA A 53 11.31 -19.80 -1.22
C ALA A 53 12.14 -19.43 0.02
N LEU A 54 11.84 -18.28 0.65
CA LEU A 54 12.59 -17.78 1.81
C LEU A 54 11.97 -18.18 3.15
N ASN A 55 10.74 -18.69 3.17
CA ASN A 55 10.00 -19.01 4.39
C ASN A 55 10.04 -17.86 5.42
N SER A 56 9.82 -16.63 4.95
CA SER A 56 9.98 -15.40 5.73
C SER A 56 8.82 -14.45 5.52
N ASP A 57 7.95 -14.39 6.53
CA ASP A 57 6.84 -13.42 6.59
C ASP A 57 7.35 -11.98 6.54
N TYR A 58 8.52 -11.72 7.15
CA TYR A 58 9.17 -10.41 7.09
C TYR A 58 9.56 -10.04 5.66
N ALA A 59 10.24 -10.95 4.94
CA ALA A 59 10.64 -10.71 3.56
C ALA A 59 9.42 -10.40 2.68
N PHE A 60 8.37 -11.22 2.79
CA PHE A 60 7.11 -11.00 2.09
C PHE A 60 6.49 -9.63 2.42
N THR A 61 6.37 -9.30 3.69
CA THR A 61 5.67 -8.08 4.12
C THR A 61 6.40 -6.83 3.63
N VAL A 62 7.74 -6.79 3.76
CA VAL A 62 8.55 -5.66 3.28
C VAL A 62 8.44 -5.51 1.76
N THR A 63 8.60 -6.60 1.00
CA THR A 63 8.54 -6.50 -0.46
C THR A 63 7.12 -6.18 -0.95
N ASN A 64 6.09 -6.70 -0.28
CA ASN A 64 4.70 -6.42 -0.63
C ASN A 64 4.34 -4.95 -0.38
N VAL A 65 4.79 -4.38 0.74
CA VAL A 65 4.63 -2.94 1.03
C VAL A 65 5.30 -2.09 -0.03
N ILE A 66 6.47 -2.46 -0.55
CA ILE A 66 7.13 -1.71 -1.63
C ILE A 66 6.33 -1.81 -2.93
N ILE A 67 5.89 -3.01 -3.30
CA ILE A 67 5.15 -3.28 -4.54
C ILE A 67 3.82 -2.51 -4.58
N HIS A 68 3.14 -2.38 -3.43
CA HIS A 68 1.88 -1.64 -3.35
C HIS A 68 2.07 -0.15 -3.04
N GLY A 69 2.94 0.15 -2.09
CA GLY A 69 3.16 1.49 -1.56
C GLY A 69 3.84 2.43 -2.54
N ALA A 70 4.84 1.97 -3.31
CA ALA A 70 5.54 2.84 -4.25
C ALA A 70 4.62 3.35 -5.38
N PRO A 71 3.80 2.51 -6.06
CA PRO A 71 2.80 3.01 -7.00
C PRO A 71 1.81 3.99 -6.36
N TYR A 72 1.39 3.72 -5.12
CA TYR A 72 0.46 4.59 -4.41
C TYR A 72 1.05 5.97 -4.11
N PHE A 73 2.29 6.03 -3.62
CA PHE A 73 3.00 7.30 -3.41
C PHE A 73 3.17 8.09 -4.71
N ALA A 74 3.44 7.41 -5.82
CA ALA A 74 3.52 8.06 -7.13
C ALA A 74 2.16 8.67 -7.53
N LEU A 75 1.07 7.92 -7.40
CA LEU A 75 -0.29 8.38 -7.71
C LEU A 75 -0.68 9.60 -6.86
N ILE A 76 -0.46 9.54 -5.55
CA ILE A 76 -0.73 10.67 -4.65
C ILE A 76 0.16 11.86 -5.00
N TYR A 77 1.43 11.64 -5.31
CA TYR A 77 2.33 12.73 -5.68
C TYR A 77 1.86 13.47 -6.93
N PHE A 78 1.45 12.75 -7.97
CA PHE A 78 0.90 13.37 -9.18
C PHE A 78 -0.42 14.08 -8.92
N TYR A 79 -1.29 13.50 -8.10
CA TYR A 79 -2.52 14.14 -7.68
C TYR A 79 -2.27 15.43 -6.89
N ALA A 80 -1.34 15.37 -5.93
CA ALA A 80 -0.92 16.53 -5.15
C ALA A 80 -0.35 17.61 -6.07
N LYS A 81 0.49 17.22 -7.04
CA LYS A 81 1.02 18.12 -8.07
C LYS A 81 -0.07 18.82 -8.87
N SER A 82 -1.09 18.10 -9.33
CA SER A 82 -2.23 18.66 -10.05
C SER A 82 -3.05 19.64 -9.20
N ARG A 83 -3.17 19.39 -7.89
CA ARG A 83 -3.93 20.26 -6.98
C ARG A 83 -3.15 21.45 -6.42
N ARG A 84 -1.83 21.52 -6.60
CA ARG A 84 -0.98 22.61 -6.06
C ARG A 84 -1.48 23.99 -6.50
N GLU A 85 -1.85 24.15 -7.76
CA GLU A 85 -2.24 25.45 -8.34
C GLU A 85 -3.50 26.02 -7.71
N THR A 86 -4.41 25.16 -7.25
CA THR A 86 -5.67 25.55 -6.62
C THR A 86 -5.64 25.50 -5.09
N ALA A 87 -4.52 25.05 -4.50
CA ALA A 87 -4.40 24.83 -3.06
C ALA A 87 -3.78 26.02 -2.33
N GLY A 88 -4.02 26.11 -1.01
CA GLY A 88 -3.42 27.13 -0.16
C GLY A 88 -1.89 26.99 -0.03
N LYS A 89 -1.23 28.10 0.34
CA LYS A 89 0.25 28.22 0.44
C LYS A 89 0.91 27.12 1.28
N PHE A 90 0.24 26.65 2.34
CA PHE A 90 0.75 25.56 3.19
C PHE A 90 0.87 24.23 2.43
N TYR A 91 -0.18 23.85 1.69
CA TYR A 91 -0.20 22.64 0.88
C TYR A 91 0.83 22.69 -0.25
N GLN A 92 0.99 23.86 -0.88
CA GLN A 92 2.01 24.08 -1.91
C GLN A 92 3.43 23.90 -1.37
N ARG A 93 3.68 24.29 -0.12
CA ARG A 93 5.00 24.11 0.52
C ARG A 93 5.29 22.64 0.82
N LEU A 94 4.33 21.94 1.42
CA LEU A 94 4.47 20.51 1.77
C LEU A 94 4.54 19.61 0.54
N SER A 95 3.85 20.01 -0.53
CA SER A 95 3.98 19.40 -1.84
C SER A 95 4.77 20.33 -2.74
N SER A 96 6.00 20.73 -2.41
CA SER A 96 6.82 21.53 -3.34
C SER A 96 7.66 20.64 -4.24
N ASN A 97 8.32 19.64 -3.63
CA ASN A 97 9.11 18.62 -4.31
C ASN A 97 8.76 17.22 -3.76
N TRP A 98 9.10 16.17 -4.50
CA TRP A 98 8.88 14.78 -4.10
C TRP A 98 9.60 14.45 -2.78
N ILE A 99 10.78 15.03 -2.54
CA ILE A 99 11.53 14.85 -1.28
C ILE A 99 10.74 15.42 -0.09
N ILE A 100 10.26 16.66 -0.20
CA ILE A 100 9.50 17.31 0.89
C ILE A 100 8.17 16.61 1.10
N PHE A 101 7.53 16.16 0.01
CA PHE A 101 6.31 15.35 0.07
C PHE A 101 6.55 14.04 0.83
N LEU A 102 7.58 13.27 0.47
CA LEU A 102 7.92 12.02 1.16
C LEU A 102 8.33 12.29 2.61
N ALA A 103 9.14 13.30 2.88
CA ALA A 103 9.53 13.67 4.24
C ALA A 103 8.30 14.05 5.09
N THR A 104 7.31 14.72 4.49
CA THR A 104 6.05 15.04 5.17
C THR A 104 5.27 13.78 5.51
N LEU A 105 5.12 12.85 4.56
CA LEU A 105 4.45 11.56 4.81
C LEU A 105 5.18 10.75 5.88
N TRP A 106 6.51 10.73 5.83
CA TRP A 106 7.35 10.01 6.78
C TRP A 106 7.26 10.61 8.18
N ALA A 107 7.24 11.94 8.30
CA ALA A 107 7.03 12.63 9.56
C ALA A 107 5.64 12.32 10.16
N LEU A 108 4.59 12.31 9.34
CA LEU A 108 3.24 11.94 9.78
C LEU A 108 3.19 10.48 10.27
N ALA A 109 3.76 9.54 9.49
CA ALA A 109 3.83 8.14 9.88
C ALA A 109 4.64 7.93 11.18
N TYR A 110 5.73 8.68 11.35
CA TYR A 110 6.53 8.64 12.59
C TYR A 110 5.75 9.16 13.79
N VAL A 111 4.96 10.24 13.63
CA VAL A 111 4.10 10.75 14.70
C VAL A 111 3.00 9.74 15.05
N GLU A 112 2.40 9.09 14.05
CA GLU A 112 1.41 8.03 14.27
C GLU A 112 2.02 6.86 15.08
N GLU A 113 3.19 6.38 14.65
CA GLU A 113 3.92 5.30 15.34
C GLU A 113 4.35 5.70 16.76
N LEU A 114 4.76 6.96 16.97
CA LEU A 114 5.10 7.49 18.29
C LEU A 114 3.90 7.42 19.24
N ILE A 115 2.69 7.74 18.77
CA ILE A 115 1.48 7.69 19.61
C ILE A 115 1.10 6.22 19.90
N TRP A 116 1.19 5.35 18.91
CA TRP A 116 1.00 3.90 19.07
C TRP A 116 1.94 3.31 20.11
N HIS A 117 3.23 3.61 19.97
CA HIS A 117 4.25 3.10 20.86
C HIS A 117 4.07 3.63 22.29
N ARG A 118 3.94 4.95 22.45
CA ARG A 118 3.89 5.55 23.78
C ARG A 118 2.58 5.29 24.50
N GLY A 119 1.46 5.05 23.80
CA GLY A 119 0.14 4.85 24.42
C GLY A 119 -0.34 3.40 24.50
N VAL A 120 0.16 2.50 23.65
CA VAL A 120 -0.38 1.12 23.54
C VAL A 120 0.68 0.05 23.71
N TRP A 121 1.69 0.02 22.85
CA TRP A 121 2.58 -1.14 22.67
C TRP A 121 3.80 -1.15 23.59
N HIS A 122 4.43 0.00 23.80
CA HIS A 122 5.58 0.16 24.70
C HIS A 122 6.84 -0.67 24.34
N GLU A 123 6.94 -1.25 23.14
CA GLU A 123 8.01 -2.20 22.76
C GLU A 123 9.40 -1.58 22.46
N ARG A 124 9.42 -0.38 21.87
CA ARG A 124 10.61 0.34 21.37
C ARG A 124 10.92 1.63 22.17
N SER A 125 11.01 1.53 23.50
CA SER A 125 11.29 2.67 24.38
C SER A 125 12.59 3.41 24.08
N TRP A 126 13.58 2.72 23.50
CA TRP A 126 14.85 3.32 23.05
C TRP A 126 14.69 4.30 21.88
N LEU A 127 13.65 4.15 21.05
CA LEU A 127 13.41 4.97 19.86
C LEU A 127 12.39 6.10 20.13
N PHE A 128 11.41 5.83 20.99
CA PHE A 128 10.23 6.69 21.17
C PHE A 128 10.11 7.29 22.58
N GLY A 129 11.02 6.93 23.49
CA GLY A 129 11.10 7.49 24.84
C GLY A 129 10.15 6.83 25.85
N ALA A 130 9.88 7.55 26.94
CA ALA A 130 9.10 7.04 28.06
C ALA A 130 7.62 6.80 27.72
N ASN A 131 7.08 5.70 28.25
CA ASN A 131 5.70 5.26 28.07
C ASN A 131 4.72 6.20 28.77
N LEU A 132 3.55 6.37 28.16
CA LEU A 132 2.39 7.00 28.80
C LEU A 132 1.48 5.86 29.28
N GLU A 133 1.28 5.76 30.59
CA GLU A 133 0.37 4.76 31.18
C GLU A 133 -1.08 5.19 30.93
N LEU A 134 -1.62 4.81 29.77
CA LEU A 134 -2.96 5.15 29.30
C LEU A 134 -3.89 3.94 29.27
N GLU A 135 -3.74 2.99 30.20
CA GLU A 135 -4.48 1.72 30.20
C GLU A 135 -6.00 1.88 30.12
N ASP A 136 -6.57 2.79 30.92
CA ASP A 136 -8.03 3.05 30.92
C ASP A 136 -8.54 3.67 29.61
N TRP A 137 -7.65 4.31 28.84
CA TRP A 137 -7.99 4.97 27.58
C TRP A 137 -7.77 4.09 26.35
N LYS A 138 -7.15 2.91 26.50
CA LYS A 138 -6.85 2.00 25.38
C LYS A 138 -8.11 1.65 24.57
N THR A 139 -9.25 1.48 25.24
CA THR A 139 -10.55 1.19 24.60
C THR A 139 -10.97 2.23 23.55
N TYR A 140 -10.59 3.50 23.73
CA TYR A 140 -10.89 4.58 22.78
C TYR A 140 -9.70 4.88 21.87
N LEU A 141 -8.49 4.80 22.41
CA LEU A 141 -7.26 5.15 21.71
C LEU A 141 -6.94 4.16 20.60
N VAL A 142 -7.14 2.85 20.82
CA VAL A 142 -6.87 1.81 19.82
C VAL A 142 -7.76 1.98 18.58
N PRO A 143 -9.10 2.10 18.68
CA PRO A 143 -9.93 2.36 17.50
C PRO A 143 -9.59 3.67 16.80
N LEU A 144 -9.28 4.73 17.56
CA LEU A 144 -8.95 6.04 17.00
C LEU A 144 -7.65 5.98 16.17
N LEU A 145 -6.61 5.33 16.70
CA LEU A 145 -5.34 5.16 16.00
C LEU A 145 -5.42 4.16 14.85
N ALA A 146 -6.43 3.28 14.83
CA ALA A 146 -6.70 2.41 13.69
C ALA A 146 -7.40 3.15 12.53
N VAL A 147 -7.96 4.35 12.75
CA VAL A 147 -8.69 5.11 11.71
C VAL A 147 -7.84 5.40 10.46
N PRO A 148 -6.59 5.89 10.56
CA PRO A 148 -5.76 6.13 9.38
C PRO A 148 -5.54 4.86 8.55
N GLN A 149 -5.21 3.74 9.20
CA GLN A 149 -5.01 2.44 8.56
C GLN A 149 -6.29 1.93 7.91
N LEU A 150 -7.42 1.97 8.62
CA LEU A 150 -8.72 1.56 8.09
C LEU A 150 -9.14 2.43 6.90
N THR A 151 -8.91 3.74 6.98
CA THR A 151 -9.19 4.68 5.89
C THR A 151 -8.34 4.35 4.67
N HIS A 152 -7.05 4.05 4.85
CA HIS A 152 -6.18 3.63 3.76
C HIS A 152 -6.70 2.36 3.08
N TYR A 153 -7.06 1.32 3.83
CA TYR A 153 -7.63 0.09 3.26
C TYR A 153 -8.93 0.34 2.47
N ILE A 154 -9.81 1.19 3.00
CA ILE A 154 -11.05 1.56 2.32
C ILE A 154 -10.76 2.35 1.03
N LEU A 155 -9.85 3.32 1.10
CA LEU A 155 -9.44 4.15 -0.04
C LEU A 155 -8.79 3.31 -1.14
N ASP A 156 -7.98 2.32 -0.81
CA ASP A 156 -7.44 1.36 -1.77
C ASP A 156 -8.58 0.65 -2.51
N GLY A 157 -9.58 0.15 -1.78
CA GLY A 157 -10.78 -0.42 -2.40
C GLY A 157 -11.46 0.53 -3.40
N PHE A 158 -11.56 1.82 -3.09
CA PHE A 158 -12.16 2.81 -3.99
C PHE A 158 -11.27 3.18 -5.19
N ILE A 159 -9.96 3.34 -4.97
CA ILE A 159 -9.00 3.70 -6.01
C ILE A 159 -8.93 2.58 -7.06
N TRP A 160 -8.88 1.33 -6.62
CA TRP A 160 -8.80 0.17 -7.52
C TRP A 160 -10.15 -0.23 -8.13
N ARG A 161 -11.29 0.13 -7.53
CA ARG A 161 -12.63 -0.16 -8.09
C ARG A 161 -13.07 0.81 -9.18
N ARG A 162 -12.47 2.01 -9.30
CA ARG A 162 -12.89 3.01 -10.29
C ARG A 162 -12.51 2.63 -11.72
N LYS A 163 -13.41 1.92 -12.41
CA LYS A 163 -13.57 2.02 -13.87
C LYS A 163 -14.08 3.43 -14.19
N ASN A 164 -13.31 4.21 -14.95
CA ASN A 164 -13.69 5.48 -15.59
C ASN A 164 -13.88 6.72 -14.68
N ASN A 165 -12.78 7.31 -14.19
CA ASN A 165 -12.77 8.74 -13.89
C ASN A 165 -12.22 9.53 -15.09
N ALA A 166 -13.08 10.29 -15.77
CA ALA A 166 -12.69 11.16 -16.89
C ALA A 166 -11.69 12.28 -16.52
N ASN A 167 -11.50 12.57 -15.21
CA ASN A 167 -10.66 13.67 -14.72
C ASN A 167 -9.25 13.26 -14.26
N PHE A 168 -8.87 11.98 -14.32
CA PHE A 168 -7.50 11.55 -14.07
C PHE A 168 -6.80 11.27 -15.41
N ARG A 169 -6.54 12.33 -16.18
CA ARG A 169 -5.58 12.28 -17.28
C ARG A 169 -4.17 12.28 -16.68
N LEU A 170 -3.75 11.13 -16.20
CA LEU A 170 -2.33 10.87 -15.97
C LEU A 170 -1.71 10.66 -17.35
N ILE A 171 -1.05 11.71 -17.81
CA ILE A 171 -0.36 11.83 -19.11
C ILE A 171 -1.33 12.27 -20.21
N GLN A 172 -1.00 13.44 -20.77
CA GLN A 172 -1.54 14.02 -21.98
C GLN A 172 -0.71 13.54 -23.16
#